data_AF-A0A177PGP8-F1
#
_entry.id   AF-A0A177PGP8-F1
#
_cell.length_a   1.000
_cell.length_b   1.000
_cell.length_c   1.000
_cell.angle_alpha   90.00
_cell.angle_beta   90.00
_cell.angle_gamma   90.00
#
_symmetry.space_group_name_H-M   'P 1'
#
loop_
_entity.id
_entity.type
_entity.pdbx_description
1 polymer ?
#
loop_
_entity_poly.entity_id
_entity_poly.type
_entity_poly.pdbx_seq_one_letter_code
_entity_poly.pdbx_strand_id
1 'polypeptide(L)'
;MKNIYPILVLLALAAACSAPEQRRQQSSAGWRETGTPALHAVRDGKLRELMDRMDSLMQERFMTETQIDMQRRKYARQIAETAQSLAANVDAIIASLPGLNLTADEQVAFRALAAKLRSEMDLLQRQAESNLIDQINDNLHEINTTCTSCHALFRKLGD
;
A
#
# COMPACT_ATOMS: atom_id res chain seq x y z
N MET A 1 -10.77 76.14 -11.35
CA MET A 1 -9.76 75.56 -12.28
C MET A 1 -8.43 75.52 -11.53
N LYS A 2 -7.96 74.33 -11.13
CA LYS A 2 -6.81 74.18 -10.22
C LYS A 2 -5.85 73.15 -10.82
N ASN A 3 -4.66 73.63 -11.14
CA ASN A 3 -3.61 72.90 -11.87
C ASN A 3 -3.01 71.78 -11.01
N ILE A 4 -2.68 70.65 -11.64
CA ILE A 4 -1.99 69.50 -11.06
C ILE A 4 -0.53 69.56 -11.54
N TYR A 5 0.43 69.53 -10.61
CA TYR A 5 1.85 69.30 -10.88
C TYR A 5 2.26 67.91 -10.35
N PRO A 6 3.21 67.20 -11.00
CA PRO A 6 3.60 65.84 -10.64
C PRO A 6 4.71 65.85 -9.57
N ILE A 7 4.63 64.94 -8.60
CA ILE A 7 5.67 64.73 -7.59
C ILE A 7 6.32 63.37 -7.81
N LEU A 8 7.60 63.42 -8.21
CA LEU A 8 8.60 62.36 -8.18
C LEU A 8 9.00 62.04 -6.73
N VAL A 9 9.05 60.76 -6.36
CA VAL A 9 9.63 60.24 -5.10
C VAL A 9 10.51 59.03 -5.50
N LEU A 10 11.84 59.11 -5.51
CA LEU A 10 12.81 58.85 -4.41
C LEU A 10 12.61 57.46 -3.75
N LEU A 11 13.60 56.65 -3.37
CA LEU A 11 15.07 56.62 -3.47
C LEU A 11 15.45 55.23 -2.91
N ALA A 12 16.35 54.48 -3.56
CA ALA A 12 16.86 53.20 -3.08
C ALA A 12 18.22 53.40 -2.40
N LEU A 13 18.36 53.05 -1.12
CA LEU A 13 19.64 52.98 -0.41
C LEU A 13 19.50 52.10 0.85
N ALA A 14 20.12 50.92 0.83
CA ALA A 14 20.64 50.25 2.03
C ALA A 14 21.64 49.16 1.60
N ALA A 15 22.87 49.56 1.31
CA ALA A 15 24.02 48.66 1.28
C ALA A 15 24.42 48.34 2.73
N ALA A 16 24.25 47.09 3.14
CA ALA A 16 24.66 46.60 4.45
C ALA A 16 26.03 45.91 4.38
N CYS A 17 26.98 46.53 5.09
CA CYS A 17 28.07 46.00 5.92
C CYS A 17 28.83 44.71 5.50
N SER A 18 30.13 44.90 5.30
CA SER A 18 31.22 43.94 5.34
C SER A 18 31.62 43.51 6.77
N ALA A 19 31.90 42.22 7.00
CA ALA A 19 32.98 41.74 7.88
C ALA A 19 33.31 40.23 7.63
N PRO A 20 34.54 39.75 7.93
CA PRO A 20 35.17 38.60 7.29
C PRO A 20 35.32 37.31 8.15
N GLU A 21 35.60 36.21 7.43
CA GLU A 21 36.32 34.97 7.78
C GLU A 21 36.08 34.24 9.12
N GLN A 22 35.54 33.01 9.04
CA GLN A 22 36.00 31.95 9.94
C GLN A 22 35.88 30.57 9.29
N ARG A 23 37.01 30.11 8.75
CA ARG A 23 37.34 28.71 8.53
C ARG A 23 37.25 27.99 9.88
N ARG A 24 36.05 27.49 10.22
CA ARG A 24 35.87 26.55 11.32
C ARG A 24 35.71 25.17 10.70
N GLN A 25 36.77 24.36 10.83
CA GLN A 25 36.73 22.92 10.66
C GLN A 25 35.49 22.37 11.36
N GLN A 26 34.46 22.04 10.58
CA GLN A 26 33.39 21.16 11.02
C GLN A 26 33.89 19.73 10.81
N SER A 27 34.62 19.28 11.83
CA SER A 27 34.49 17.95 12.44
C SER A 27 33.66 16.94 11.64
N SER A 28 34.29 16.30 10.66
CA SER A 28 33.85 15.01 10.11
C SER A 28 34.19 13.90 11.12
N ALA A 29 33.52 13.92 12.27
CA ALA A 29 33.66 12.87 13.28
C ALA A 29 32.39 12.85 14.12
N GLY A 30 31.36 12.15 13.64
CA GLY A 30 30.08 12.12 14.35
C GLY A 30 28.96 11.32 13.70
N TRP A 31 29.19 10.57 12.62
CA TRP A 31 28.24 9.55 12.19
C TRP A 31 28.87 8.19 12.50
N ARG A 32 28.72 7.76 13.75
CA ARG A 32 28.85 6.34 14.07
C ARG A 32 27.74 5.68 13.26
N GLU A 33 28.12 4.90 12.24
CA GLU A 33 27.21 4.07 11.45
C GLU A 33 26.44 3.13 12.38
N THR A 34 25.29 3.60 12.86
CA THR A 34 24.33 2.76 13.54
C THR A 34 23.63 1.91 12.47
N GLY A 35 24.08 0.67 12.33
CA GLY A 35 23.27 -0.44 11.79
C GLY A 35 22.46 -0.15 10.53
N THR A 36 23.15 -0.10 9.39
CA THR A 36 22.68 -0.29 8.00
C THR A 36 21.69 0.73 7.39
N PRO A 37 22.01 1.34 6.23
CA PRO A 37 21.10 2.18 5.44
C PRO A 37 19.77 1.51 5.08
N ALA A 38 19.75 0.18 4.94
CA ALA A 38 18.55 -0.60 4.63
C ALA A 38 17.49 -0.52 5.74
N LEU A 39 17.90 -0.49 7.02
CA LEU A 39 16.99 -0.38 8.16
C LEU A 39 16.33 1.01 8.23
N HIS A 40 17.06 2.08 7.87
CA HIS A 40 16.48 3.42 7.74
C HIS A 40 15.51 3.49 6.56
N ALA A 41 15.85 2.96 5.38
CA ALA A 41 14.96 2.97 4.21
C ALA A 41 13.63 2.21 4.46
N VAL A 42 13.67 1.08 5.16
CA VAL A 42 12.47 0.33 5.56
C VAL A 42 11.62 1.13 6.56
N ARG A 43 12.26 1.81 7.51
CA ARG A 43 11.57 2.68 8.49
C ARG A 43 10.99 3.94 7.86
N ASP A 44 11.65 4.52 6.86
CA ASP A 44 11.17 5.66 6.09
C ASP A 44 9.92 5.31 5.27
N GLY A 45 9.87 4.09 4.71
CA GLY A 45 8.67 3.57 4.06
C GLY A 45 7.51 3.47 5.05
N LYS A 46 7.76 2.92 6.25
CA LYS A 46 6.72 2.79 7.27
C LYS A 46 6.22 4.13 7.79
N LEU A 47 7.13 5.10 7.96
CA LEU A 47 6.76 6.45 8.37
C LEU A 47 5.88 7.14 7.32
N ARG A 48 6.21 7.03 6.02
CA ARG A 48 5.38 7.57 4.94
C ARG A 48 4.00 6.93 4.90
N GLU A 49 3.93 5.60 5.01
CA GLU A 49 2.64 4.88 5.08
C GLU A 49 1.77 5.37 6.24
N LEU A 50 2.36 5.61 7.42
CA LEU A 50 1.64 6.11 8.59
C LEU A 50 1.14 7.55 8.39
N MET A 51 1.95 8.41 7.78
CA MET A 51 1.57 9.79 7.47
C MET A 51 0.46 9.86 6.41
N ASP A 52 0.57 9.08 5.33
CA ASP A 52 -0.45 8.99 4.28
C ASP A 52 -1.77 8.46 4.85
N ARG A 53 -1.70 7.53 5.80
CA ARG A 53 -2.87 7.00 6.51
C ARG A 53 -3.51 8.05 7.41
N MET A 54 -2.72 8.85 8.13
CA MET A 54 -3.25 9.97 8.93
C MET A 54 -3.92 11.04 8.07
N ASP A 55 -3.33 11.40 6.93
CA ASP A 55 -3.89 12.37 5.98
C ASP A 55 -5.20 11.85 5.37
N SER A 56 -5.23 10.57 4.97
CA SER A 56 -6.45 9.93 4.47
C SER A 56 -7.58 9.96 5.50
N LEU A 57 -7.29 9.62 6.77
CA LEU A 57 -8.26 9.65 7.86
C LEU A 57 -8.78 11.08 8.15
N MET A 58 -7.92 12.10 8.02
CA MET A 58 -8.33 13.50 8.17
C MET A 58 -9.19 13.97 7.00
N GLN A 59 -8.85 13.58 5.77
CA GLN A 59 -9.61 13.93 4.56
C GLN A 59 -10.97 13.25 4.53
N GLU A 60 -11.08 12.00 4.99
CA GLU A 60 -12.33 11.22 5.00
C GLU A 60 -13.46 11.96 5.74
N ARG A 61 -13.14 12.72 6.79
CA ARG A 61 -14.08 13.57 7.53
C ARG A 61 -14.68 14.71 6.70
N PHE A 62 -13.98 15.17 5.66
CA PHE A 62 -14.37 16.31 4.84
C PHE A 62 -14.84 15.92 3.44
N MET A 63 -14.98 14.61 3.17
CA MET A 63 -15.46 14.13 1.87
C MET A 63 -16.96 14.42 1.72
N THR A 64 -17.31 14.86 0.52
CA THR A 64 -18.71 14.86 0.07
C THR A 64 -19.18 13.42 -0.20
N GLU A 65 -20.49 13.19 -0.16
CA GLU A 65 -21.09 11.89 -0.51
C GLU A 65 -20.60 11.37 -1.88
N THR A 66 -20.49 12.26 -2.87
CA THR A 66 -19.97 11.91 -4.20
C THR A 66 -18.53 11.41 -4.14
N GLN A 67 -17.68 12.00 -3.30
CA GLN A 67 -16.29 11.56 -3.13
C GLN A 67 -16.21 10.23 -2.39
N ILE A 68 -17.05 10.01 -1.37
CA ILE A 68 -17.17 8.73 -0.65
C ILE A 68 -17.56 7.63 -1.63
N ASP A 69 -18.57 7.88 -2.47
CA ASP A 69 -19.02 6.95 -3.50
C ASP A 69 -17.95 6.63 -4.55
N MET A 70 -17.15 7.62 -4.95
CA MET A 70 -16.01 7.39 -5.84
C MET A 70 -14.95 6.49 -5.19
N GLN A 71 -14.62 6.72 -3.91
CA GLN A 71 -13.68 5.87 -3.18
C GLN A 71 -14.21 4.45 -3.03
N ARG A 72 -15.47 4.27 -2.66
CA ARG A 72 -16.12 2.94 -2.56
C ARG A 72 -16.01 2.17 -3.87
N ARG A 73 -16.35 2.80 -5.00
CA ARG A 73 -16.20 2.19 -6.34
C ARG A 73 -14.76 1.86 -6.69
N LYS A 74 -13.81 2.73 -6.33
CA LYS A 74 -12.37 2.49 -6.52
C LYS A 74 -11.93 1.25 -5.74
N TYR A 75 -12.26 1.15 -4.46
CA TYR A 75 -11.87 0.01 -3.63
C TYR A 75 -12.55 -1.29 -4.10
N ALA A 76 -13.83 -1.25 -4.44
CA ALA A 76 -14.53 -2.41 -5.01
C ALA A 76 -13.82 -2.93 -6.27
N ARG A 77 -13.41 -2.04 -7.18
CA ARG A 77 -12.62 -2.43 -8.36
C ARG A 77 -11.28 -3.06 -7.98
N GLN A 78 -10.54 -2.45 -7.05
CA GLN A 78 -9.26 -2.99 -6.60
C GLN A 78 -9.39 -4.37 -5.96
N ILE A 79 -10.47 -4.61 -5.19
CA ILE A 79 -10.78 -5.93 -4.62
C ILE A 79 -11.05 -6.93 -5.74
N ALA A 80 -11.86 -6.57 -6.74
CA ALA A 80 -12.15 -7.45 -7.87
C ALA A 80 -10.90 -7.84 -8.67
N GLU A 81 -10.06 -6.85 -9.01
CA GLU A 81 -8.80 -7.06 -9.74
C GLU A 81 -7.81 -7.93 -8.92
N THR A 82 -7.76 -7.73 -7.61
CA THR A 82 -6.91 -8.52 -6.71
C THR A 82 -7.41 -9.95 -6.60
N ALA A 83 -8.72 -10.14 -6.44
CA ALA A 83 -9.34 -11.46 -6.37
C ALA A 83 -9.10 -12.24 -7.67
N GLN A 84 -9.28 -11.61 -8.84
CA GLN A 84 -8.97 -12.20 -10.14
C GLN A 84 -7.49 -12.60 -10.26
N SER A 85 -6.58 -11.72 -9.83
CA SER A 85 -5.14 -11.98 -9.87
C SER A 85 -4.76 -13.16 -8.96
N LEU A 86 -5.32 -13.23 -7.76
CA LEU A 86 -5.07 -14.34 -6.84
C LEU A 86 -5.66 -15.66 -7.38
N ALA A 87 -6.85 -15.61 -7.97
CA ALA A 87 -7.44 -16.74 -8.69
C ALA A 87 -6.51 -17.32 -9.76
N ALA A 88 -5.95 -16.47 -10.63
CA ALA A 88 -4.98 -16.90 -11.64
C ALA A 88 -3.71 -17.49 -11.03
N ASN A 89 -3.24 -16.97 -9.89
CA ASN A 89 -2.11 -17.55 -9.16
C ASN A 89 -2.45 -18.93 -8.60
N VAL A 90 -3.67 -19.15 -8.10
CA VAL A 90 -4.11 -20.48 -7.65
C VAL A 90 -4.13 -21.48 -8.81
N ASP A 91 -4.57 -21.07 -10.00
CA ASP A 91 -4.52 -21.92 -11.20
C ASP A 91 -3.07 -22.32 -11.55
N ALA A 92 -2.12 -21.39 -11.43
CA ALA A 92 -0.70 -21.67 -11.63
C ALA A 92 -0.12 -22.61 -10.56
N ILE A 93 -0.55 -22.49 -9.30
CA ILE A 93 -0.18 -23.41 -8.21
C ILE A 93 -0.73 -24.82 -8.48
N ILE A 94 -1.97 -24.94 -8.94
CA ILE A 94 -2.55 -26.24 -9.32
C ILE A 94 -1.78 -26.85 -10.50
N ALA A 95 -1.35 -26.04 -11.47
CA ALA A 95 -0.58 -26.51 -12.61
C ALA A 95 0.82 -27.03 -12.22
N SER A 96 1.41 -26.54 -11.13
CA SER A 96 2.72 -26.99 -10.64
C SER A 96 2.67 -28.25 -9.77
N LEU A 97 1.47 -28.70 -9.36
CA LEU A 97 1.26 -29.90 -8.53
C LEU A 97 2.02 -31.15 -8.98
N PRO A 98 2.06 -31.51 -10.28
CA PRO A 98 2.78 -32.72 -10.71
C PRO A 98 4.28 -32.70 -10.42
N GLY A 99 4.85 -31.50 -10.20
CA GLY A 99 6.25 -31.31 -9.83
C GLY A 99 6.51 -31.37 -8.32
N LEU A 100 5.47 -31.53 -7.49
CA LEU A 100 5.61 -31.62 -6.04
C LEU A 100 5.73 -33.08 -5.60
N ASN A 101 6.55 -33.34 -4.60
CA ASN A 101 6.73 -34.66 -4.00
C ASN A 101 5.58 -35.00 -3.03
N LEU A 102 4.35 -35.06 -3.55
CA LEU A 102 3.14 -35.38 -2.80
C LEU A 102 2.62 -36.76 -3.19
N THR A 103 2.16 -37.52 -2.20
CA THR A 103 1.40 -38.77 -2.41
C THR A 103 0.11 -38.50 -3.18
N ALA A 104 -0.50 -39.54 -3.74
CA ALA A 104 -1.76 -39.40 -4.48
C ALA A 104 -2.88 -38.77 -3.62
N ASP A 105 -3.00 -39.18 -2.36
CA ASP A 105 -4.00 -38.65 -1.42
C ASP A 105 -3.74 -37.18 -1.07
N GLU A 106 -2.46 -36.82 -0.86
CA GLU A 106 -2.05 -35.43 -0.64
C GLU A 106 -2.34 -34.54 -1.85
N GLN A 107 -2.10 -35.04 -3.07
CA GLN A 107 -2.45 -34.31 -4.29
C GLN A 107 -3.96 -34.08 -4.41
N VAL A 108 -4.78 -35.07 -4.05
CA VAL A 108 -6.25 -34.91 -4.03
C VAL A 108 -6.67 -33.84 -3.02
N ALA A 109 -6.15 -33.92 -1.79
CA ALA A 109 -6.45 -32.95 -0.74
C ALA A 109 -5.99 -31.52 -1.10
N PHE A 110 -4.79 -31.40 -1.69
CA PHE A 110 -4.26 -30.12 -2.16
C PHE A 110 -5.15 -29.53 -3.26
N ARG A 111 -5.50 -30.32 -4.29
CA ARG A 111 -6.38 -29.87 -5.38
C ARG A 111 -7.74 -29.40 -4.85
N ALA A 112 -8.31 -30.11 -3.88
CA ALA A 112 -9.59 -29.74 -3.29
C ALA A 112 -9.52 -28.36 -2.58
N LEU A 113 -8.47 -28.13 -1.78
CA LEU A 113 -8.29 -26.84 -1.09
C LEU A 113 -7.96 -25.69 -2.06
N ALA A 114 -7.13 -25.96 -3.07
CA ALA A 114 -6.81 -24.98 -4.10
C ALA A 114 -8.07 -24.62 -4.92
N ALA A 115 -8.88 -25.60 -5.30
CA ALA A 115 -10.15 -25.36 -5.99
C ALA A 115 -11.15 -24.58 -5.13
N LYS A 116 -11.23 -24.86 -3.83
CA LYS A 116 -12.04 -24.07 -2.87
C LYS A 116 -11.59 -22.61 -2.88
N LEU A 117 -10.28 -22.36 -2.70
CA LEU A 117 -9.71 -21.01 -2.71
C LEU A 117 -9.99 -20.28 -4.02
N ARG A 118 -9.86 -20.96 -5.16
CA ARG A 118 -10.18 -20.42 -6.49
C ARG A 118 -11.63 -19.97 -6.61
N SER A 119 -12.57 -20.77 -6.10
CA SER A 119 -14.00 -20.45 -6.09
C SER A 119 -14.33 -19.29 -5.14
N GLU A 120 -13.66 -19.21 -4.00
CA GLU A 120 -13.81 -18.09 -3.04
C GLU A 120 -13.33 -16.77 -3.65
N MET A 121 -12.23 -16.81 -4.43
CA MET A 121 -11.77 -15.65 -5.22
C MET A 121 -12.80 -15.21 -6.27
N ASP A 122 -13.40 -16.15 -7.01
CA ASP A 122 -14.46 -15.81 -7.98
C ASP A 122 -15.69 -15.21 -7.30
N LEU A 123 -16.04 -15.71 -6.12
CA LEU A 123 -17.11 -15.12 -5.32
C LEU A 123 -16.74 -13.70 -4.88
N LEU A 124 -15.51 -13.48 -4.41
CA LEU A 124 -15.06 -12.18 -3.91
C LEU A 124 -15.04 -11.14 -5.03
N GLN A 125 -14.56 -11.54 -6.21
CA GLN A 125 -14.60 -10.72 -7.40
C GLN A 125 -16.03 -10.30 -7.73
N ARG A 126 -16.96 -11.26 -7.84
CA ARG A 126 -18.37 -10.97 -8.17
C ARG A 126 -19.06 -10.10 -7.12
N GLN A 127 -18.78 -10.32 -5.84
CA GLN A 127 -19.30 -9.50 -4.74
C GLN A 127 -18.81 -8.05 -4.87
N ALA A 128 -17.53 -7.86 -5.16
CA ALA A 128 -16.94 -6.54 -5.33
C ALA A 128 -17.49 -5.82 -6.60
N GLU A 129 -17.57 -6.51 -7.73
CA GLU A 129 -18.16 -5.99 -8.98
C GLU A 129 -19.64 -5.62 -8.82
N SER A 130 -20.37 -6.37 -7.98
CA SER A 130 -21.78 -6.13 -7.67
C SER A 130 -22.01 -5.16 -6.50
N ASN A 131 -20.94 -4.56 -5.95
CA ASN A 131 -20.98 -3.66 -4.79
C ASN A 131 -21.66 -4.29 -3.55
N LEU A 132 -21.56 -5.61 -3.39
CA LEU A 132 -22.08 -6.37 -2.25
C LEU A 132 -21.07 -6.34 -1.08
N ILE A 133 -20.70 -5.14 -0.65
CA ILE A 133 -19.60 -4.90 0.30
C ILE A 133 -19.83 -5.62 1.64
N ASP A 134 -21.07 -5.70 2.10
CA ASP A 134 -21.40 -6.37 3.36
C ASP A 134 -21.06 -7.87 3.37
N GLN A 135 -21.00 -8.50 2.19
CA GLN A 135 -20.69 -9.92 2.05
C GLN A 135 -19.19 -10.21 1.86
N ILE A 136 -18.38 -9.16 1.63
CA ILE A 136 -16.94 -9.29 1.39
C ILE A 136 -16.24 -9.84 2.63
N ASN A 137 -16.62 -9.40 3.83
CA ASN A 137 -15.96 -9.81 5.08
C ASN A 137 -16.10 -11.32 5.34
N ASP A 138 -17.30 -11.87 5.13
CA ASP A 138 -17.54 -13.30 5.33
C ASP A 138 -16.72 -14.14 4.34
N ASN A 139 -16.65 -13.69 3.07
CA ASN A 139 -15.84 -14.39 2.08
C ASN A 139 -14.34 -14.29 2.38
N LEU A 140 -13.85 -13.12 2.82
CA LEU A 140 -12.46 -12.96 3.28
C LEU A 140 -12.13 -13.89 4.47
N HIS A 141 -13.09 -14.13 5.36
CA HIS A 141 -12.93 -15.09 6.44
C HIS A 141 -12.77 -16.52 5.92
N GLU A 142 -13.62 -16.94 4.97
CA GLU A 142 -13.52 -18.26 4.33
C GLU A 142 -12.19 -18.44 3.60
N ILE A 143 -11.76 -17.44 2.84
CA ILE A 143 -10.46 -17.39 2.15
C ILE A 143 -9.32 -17.60 3.15
N ASN A 144 -9.34 -16.88 4.26
CA ASN A 144 -8.31 -17.00 5.29
C ASN A 144 -8.30 -18.38 5.94
N THR A 145 -9.48 -18.96 6.17
CA THR A 145 -9.63 -20.32 6.69
C THR A 145 -9.05 -21.35 5.71
N THR A 146 -9.39 -21.26 4.42
CA THR A 146 -8.85 -22.14 3.37
C THR A 146 -7.33 -22.04 3.27
N CYS A 147 -6.78 -20.83 3.26
CA CYS A 147 -5.33 -20.57 3.28
C CYS A 147 -4.66 -21.21 4.51
N THR A 148 -5.27 -21.05 5.68
CA THR A 148 -4.74 -21.61 6.94
C THR A 148 -4.76 -23.14 6.92
N SER A 149 -5.84 -23.75 6.47
CA SER A 149 -5.97 -25.21 6.34
C SER A 149 -4.95 -25.79 5.36
N CYS A 150 -4.80 -25.16 4.18
CA CYS A 150 -3.80 -25.58 3.19
C CYS A 150 -2.38 -25.51 3.77
N HIS A 151 -2.02 -24.38 4.39
CA HIS A 151 -0.70 -24.25 5.01
C HIS A 151 -0.49 -25.21 6.18
N ALA A 152 -1.51 -25.50 7.00
CA ALA A 152 -1.39 -26.44 8.10
C ALA A 152 -1.08 -27.87 7.62
N LEU A 153 -1.63 -28.27 6.47
CA LEU A 153 -1.44 -29.59 5.89
C LEU A 153 -0.10 -29.72 5.15
N PHE A 154 0.30 -28.69 4.39
CA PHE A 154 1.41 -28.83 3.43
C PHE A 154 2.69 -28.06 3.78
N ARG A 155 2.69 -27.14 4.76
CA ARG A 155 3.90 -26.35 5.11
C ARG A 155 5.00 -27.18 5.76
N LYS A 156 4.68 -28.32 6.39
CA LYS A 156 5.68 -29.24 6.99
C LYS A 156 6.26 -30.26 6.01
N LEU A 157 5.77 -30.32 4.77
CA LEU A 157 6.22 -31.26 3.75
C LEU A 157 7.29 -30.64 2.82
N GLY A 158 7.77 -29.43 3.14
CA GLY A 158 8.74 -28.66 2.37
C GLY A 158 10.14 -28.57 2.98
N ASP A 159 10.44 -29.32 4.04
CA ASP A 159 11.78 -29.47 4.64
C ASP A 159 12.39 -30.84 4.26
#